data_AF-A0A1P8AM83-F1
#
_entry.id   AF-A0A1P8AM83-F1
#
_cell.length_a   1.000
_cell.length_b   1.000
_cell.length_c   1.000
_cell.angle_alpha   90.00
_cell.angle_beta   90.00
_cell.angle_gamma   90.00
#
_symmetry.space_group_name_H-M   'P 1'
#
loop_
_entity.id
_entity.type
_entity.pdbx_description
1 polymer ?
#
loop_
_entity_poly.entity_id
_entity_poly.type
_entity_poly.pdbx_seq_one_letter_code
_entity_poly.pdbx_strand_id
1 'polypeptide(L)'
;MMNNQLGMRVLFTSWIIQKIIIDHSLNKFMAYLKYHQMKMRVLTEFVESNGTIEKHGHGRIAVDEIHKIVVADIRFANINRNTTNLLLQESNNGSVHLLPRYYERGV
;
A
#
# COMPACT_ATOMS: atom_id res chain seq x y z
N MET A 1 22.67 10.91 -33.72
CA MET A 1 22.80 9.77 -32.76
C MET A 1 23.67 10.07 -31.53
N MET A 2 24.66 10.98 -31.56
CA MET A 2 25.54 11.24 -30.39
C MET A 2 24.86 11.95 -29.19
N ASN A 3 23.93 12.89 -29.42
CA ASN A 3 23.26 13.61 -28.32
C ASN A 3 22.46 12.69 -27.37
N ASN A 4 21.86 11.63 -27.90
CA ASN A 4 21.10 10.69 -27.08
C ASN A 4 22.03 9.88 -26.15
N GLN A 5 23.25 9.54 -26.60
CA GLN A 5 24.18 8.81 -25.75
C GLN A 5 24.74 9.67 -24.61
N LEU A 6 25.06 10.95 -24.87
CA LEU A 6 25.50 11.86 -23.82
C LEU A 6 24.38 12.09 -22.79
N GLY A 7 23.15 12.32 -23.26
CA GLY A 7 21.97 12.45 -22.38
C GLY A 7 21.73 11.21 -21.52
N MET A 8 21.81 10.01 -22.11
CA MET A 8 21.68 8.75 -21.36
C MET A 8 22.78 8.58 -20.30
N ARG A 9 24.03 8.95 -20.61
CA ARG A 9 25.14 8.87 -19.64
C ARG A 9 24.93 9.82 -18.46
N VAL A 10 24.47 11.05 -18.71
CA VAL A 10 24.18 12.04 -17.65
C VAL A 10 23.00 11.58 -16.76
N LEU A 11 21.93 11.05 -17.35
CA LEU A 11 20.81 10.49 -16.59
C LEU A 11 21.25 9.29 -15.74
N PHE A 12 22.09 8.42 -16.29
CA PHE A 12 22.63 7.26 -15.59
C PHE A 12 23.53 7.65 -14.42
N THR A 13 24.48 8.59 -14.62
CA THR A 13 25.33 9.07 -13.52
C THR A 13 24.53 9.81 -12.45
N SER A 14 23.53 10.62 -12.83
CA SER A 14 22.59 11.25 -11.90
C SER A 14 21.83 10.22 -11.08
N TRP A 15 21.30 9.17 -11.72
CA TRP A 15 20.58 8.09 -11.03
C TRP A 15 21.48 7.32 -10.05
N ILE A 16 22.73 7.00 -10.43
CA ILE A 16 23.70 6.37 -9.53
C ILE A 16 23.97 7.25 -8.31
N ILE A 17 24.24 8.54 -8.52
CA ILE A 17 24.51 9.48 -7.42
C ILE A 17 23.29 9.56 -6.48
N GLN A 18 22.07 9.70 -7.03
CA GLN A 18 20.84 9.71 -6.23
C GLN A 18 20.68 8.41 -5.43
N LYS A 19 20.92 7.26 -6.06
CA LYS A 19 20.87 5.96 -5.39
C LYS A 19 21.88 5.87 -4.22
N ILE A 20 23.13 6.28 -4.43
CA ILE A 20 24.16 6.29 -3.38
C ILE A 20 23.74 7.20 -2.21
N ILE A 21 23.21 8.39 -2.50
CA ILE A 21 22.75 9.32 -1.47
C ILE A 21 21.58 8.72 -0.67
N ILE A 22 20.60 8.13 -1.36
CA ILE A 22 19.45 7.47 -0.74
C ILE A 22 19.91 6.30 0.13
N ASP A 23 20.76 5.42 -0.39
CA ASP A 23 21.27 4.25 0.34
C ASP A 23 22.07 4.66 1.59
N HIS A 24 22.93 5.69 1.48
CA HIS A 24 23.67 6.23 2.63
C HIS A 24 22.76 6.83 3.70
N SER A 25 21.76 7.62 3.28
CA SER A 25 20.78 8.21 4.18
C SER A 25 19.94 7.14 4.86
N LEU A 26 19.49 6.12 4.11
CA LEU A 26 18.73 5.00 4.62
C LEU A 26 19.55 4.20 5.64
N ASN A 27 20.82 3.91 5.35
CA ASN A 27 21.70 3.20 6.28
C ASN A 27 21.89 3.95 7.61
N LYS A 28 22.11 5.27 7.57
CA LYS A 28 22.19 6.09 8.78
C LYS A 28 20.90 6.06 9.58
N PHE A 29 19.76 6.17 8.90
CA PHE A 29 18.44 6.10 9.53
C PHE A 29 18.18 4.73 10.17
N MET A 30 18.52 3.63 9.48
CA MET A 30 18.40 2.28 10.03
C MET A 30 19.32 2.06 11.24
N ALA A 31 20.53 2.61 11.23
CA ALA A 31 21.42 2.57 12.39
C ALA A 31 20.84 3.36 13.59
N TYR A 32 20.24 4.52 13.34
CA TYR A 32 19.55 5.31 14.35
C TYR A 32 18.37 4.54 14.97
N LEU A 33 17.52 3.92 14.15
CA LEU A 33 16.40 3.10 14.62
C LEU A 33 16.89 1.92 15.46
N LYS A 34 17.94 1.22 15.01
CA LYS A 34 18.54 0.10 15.73
C LYS A 34 19.12 0.54 17.08
N TYR A 35 19.83 1.67 17.13
CA TYR A 35 20.40 2.20 18.38
C TYR A 35 19.31 2.49 19.42
N HIS A 36 18.21 3.11 18.98
CA HIS A 36 17.08 3.46 19.85
C HIS A 36 16.06 2.31 20.04
N GLN A 37 16.35 1.09 19.56
CA GLN A 37 15.43 -0.05 19.62
C GLN A 37 14.04 0.22 19.01
N MET A 38 13.97 1.11 18.02
CA MET A 38 12.75 1.45 17.33
C MET A 38 12.51 0.50 16.16
N LYS A 39 11.25 0.08 15.98
CA LYS A 39 10.83 -0.77 14.86
C LYS A 39 10.16 0.07 13.79
N MET A 40 10.67 0.03 12.57
CA MET A 40 9.96 0.55 11.40
C MET A 40 8.92 -0.47 10.95
N ARG A 41 7.65 -0.07 10.94
CA ARG A 41 6.51 -0.86 10.45
C ARG A 41 5.45 0.07 9.87
N VAL A 42 4.50 -0.49 9.13
CA VAL A 42 3.32 0.24 8.68
C VAL A 42 2.45 0.58 9.89
N LEU A 43 2.15 1.86 10.06
CA LEU A 43 1.12 2.33 10.98
C LEU A 43 -0.10 2.70 10.14
N THR A 44 -1.20 1.98 10.32
CA THR A 44 -2.48 2.29 9.69
C THR A 44 -3.43 2.88 10.71
N GLU A 45 -4.32 3.75 10.26
CA GLU A 45 -5.42 4.25 11.08
C GLU A 45 -6.34 3.10 11.52
N PHE A 46 -6.79 3.14 12.77
CA PHE A 46 -7.83 2.26 13.26
C PHE A 46 -9.19 2.83 12.90
N VAL A 47 -10.00 2.04 12.20
CA VAL A 47 -11.36 2.41 11.81
C VAL A 47 -12.31 1.34 12.35
N GLU A 48 -13.35 1.76 13.05
CA GLU A 48 -14.38 0.84 13.54
C GLU A 48 -15.10 0.16 12.38
N SER A 49 -15.35 -1.15 12.52
CA SER A 49 -15.99 -1.97 11.50
C SER A 49 -17.00 -2.91 12.15
N ASN A 50 -18.04 -3.28 11.40
CA ASN A 50 -19.06 -4.23 11.84
C ASN A 50 -18.56 -5.69 11.75
N GLY A 51 -17.46 -5.92 11.02
CA GLY A 51 -16.76 -7.20 10.95
C GLY A 51 -16.31 -7.54 9.53
N THR A 52 -15.97 -8.81 9.27
CA THR A 52 -15.58 -9.27 7.93
C THR A 52 -16.80 -9.43 7.02
N ILE A 53 -16.59 -9.28 5.70
CA ILE A 53 -17.68 -9.47 4.73
C ILE A 53 -18.22 -10.90 4.71
N GLU A 54 -17.39 -11.89 5.07
CA GLU A 54 -17.78 -13.30 5.21
C GLU A 54 -18.96 -13.48 6.17
N LYS A 55 -19.03 -12.68 7.24
CA LYS A 55 -20.10 -12.75 8.24
C LYS A 55 -21.37 -11.97 7.87
N HIS A 56 -21.24 -10.93 7.06
CA HIS A 56 -22.33 -9.98 6.76
C HIS A 56 -23.04 -10.27 5.43
N GLY A 57 -22.45 -11.15 4.61
CA GLY A 57 -22.97 -11.51 3.29
C GLY A 57 -22.69 -10.42 2.24
N HIS A 58 -22.59 -10.86 0.98
CA HIS A 58 -22.18 -9.99 -0.12
C HIS A 58 -23.32 -9.12 -0.68
N GLY A 59 -24.58 -9.52 -0.47
CA GLY A 59 -25.75 -8.92 -1.15
C GLY A 59 -26.09 -7.48 -0.75
N ARG A 60 -25.52 -6.96 0.34
CA ARG A 60 -25.75 -5.58 0.82
C ARG A 60 -24.70 -4.59 0.31
N ILE A 61 -23.65 -5.07 -0.36
CA ILE A 61 -22.52 -4.25 -0.79
C ILE A 61 -22.83 -3.66 -2.17
N ALA A 62 -22.77 -2.34 -2.28
CA ALA A 62 -22.93 -1.68 -3.57
C ALA A 62 -21.80 -2.08 -4.55
N VAL A 63 -22.13 -2.26 -5.82
CA VAL A 63 -21.16 -2.63 -6.87
C VAL A 63 -19.99 -1.64 -6.93
N ASP A 64 -20.26 -0.35 -6.72
CA ASP A 64 -19.23 0.70 -6.69
C ASP A 64 -18.20 0.51 -5.58
N GLU A 65 -18.60 -0.03 -4.41
CA GLU A 65 -17.66 -0.35 -3.33
C GLU A 65 -16.73 -1.51 -3.71
N ILE A 66 -17.28 -2.52 -4.39
CA ILE A 66 -16.50 -3.65 -4.91
C ILE A 66 -15.50 -3.15 -5.96
N HIS A 67 -15.94 -2.28 -6.88
CA HIS A 67 -15.06 -1.69 -7.90
C HIS A 67 -13.87 -0.93 -7.31
N LYS A 68 -14.06 -0.17 -6.22
CA LYS A 68 -12.96 0.54 -5.54
C LYS A 68 -11.88 -0.44 -5.07
N ILE A 69 -12.27 -1.55 -4.45
CA ILE A 69 -11.35 -2.59 -3.99
C ILE A 69 -10.63 -3.25 -5.16
N VAL A 70 -11.36 -3.61 -6.22
CA VAL A 70 -10.78 -4.27 -7.40
C VAL A 70 -9.76 -3.38 -8.10
N VAL A 71 -10.07 -2.10 -8.31
CA VAL A 71 -9.14 -1.13 -8.90
C VAL A 71 -7.88 -0.97 -8.04
N ALA A 72 -8.03 -0.92 -6.72
CA ALA A 72 -6.90 -0.85 -5.81
C ALA A 72 -6.04 -2.11 -5.87
N ASP A 73 -6.66 -3.30 -5.81
CA ASP A 73 -5.94 -4.58 -5.83
C ASP A 73 -5.18 -4.80 -7.15
N ILE A 74 -5.73 -4.36 -8.30
CA ILE A 74 -5.01 -4.39 -9.59
C ILE A 74 -3.81 -3.43 -9.57
N ARG A 75 -4.01 -2.19 -9.13
CA ARG A 75 -2.94 -1.15 -9.14
C ARG A 75 -1.77 -1.51 -8.21
N PHE A 76 -2.06 -2.14 -7.08
CA PHE A 76 -1.06 -2.54 -6.09
C PHE A 76 -0.67 -4.01 -6.18
N ALA A 77 -1.07 -4.71 -7.26
CA ALA A 77 -0.78 -6.13 -7.48
C ALA A 77 -1.03 -7.00 -6.22
N ASN A 78 -2.16 -6.78 -5.54
CA ASN A 78 -2.47 -7.48 -4.30
C ASN A 78 -2.81 -8.95 -4.59
N ILE A 79 -1.86 -9.84 -4.27
CA ILE A 79 -1.99 -11.29 -4.54
C ILE A 79 -2.69 -12.05 -3.41
N ASN A 80 -3.18 -11.37 -2.36
CA ASN A 80 -3.74 -11.99 -1.17
C ASN A 80 -5.13 -11.41 -0.77
N ARG A 81 -5.89 -10.89 -1.75
CA ARG A 81 -7.28 -10.50 -1.52
C ARG A 81 -8.15 -11.72 -1.31
N ASN A 82 -8.84 -11.74 -0.18
CA ASN A 82 -9.89 -12.70 0.14
C ASN A 82 -10.98 -12.03 1.01
N THR A 83 -12.06 -12.75 1.28
CA THR A 83 -13.22 -12.27 2.05
C THR A 83 -12.93 -12.00 3.53
N THR A 84 -11.87 -12.61 4.09
CA THR A 84 -11.49 -12.40 5.50
C THR A 84 -10.61 -11.16 5.68
N ASN A 85 -10.00 -10.67 4.60
CA ASN A 85 -9.20 -9.45 4.54
C ASN A 85 -10.02 -8.21 4.13
N LEU A 86 -11.33 -8.36 3.96
CA LEU A 86 -12.25 -7.25 3.74
C LEU A 86 -13.16 -7.10 4.95
N LEU A 87 -13.10 -5.93 5.56
CA LEU A 87 -14.01 -5.50 6.59
C LEU A 87 -15.14 -4.69 5.98
N LEU A 88 -16.22 -4.60 6.75
CA LEU A 88 -17.44 -3.91 6.39
C LEU A 88 -17.72 -2.86 7.45
N GLN A 89 -18.09 -1.66 7.02
CA GLN A 89 -18.57 -0.59 7.89
C GLN A 89 -19.96 -0.16 7.42
N GLU A 90 -20.94 -0.26 8.31
CA GLU A 90 -22.30 0.23 8.09
C GLU A 90 -22.41 1.64 8.66
N SER A 91 -22.84 2.57 7.81
CA SER A 91 -23.16 3.93 8.21
C SER A 91 -24.57 4.00 8.79
N ASN A 92 -24.87 5.06 9.53
CA ASN A 92 -26.19 5.28 10.16
C ASN A 92 -27.36 5.35 9.16
N ASN A 93 -27.07 5.70 7.90
CA ASN A 93 -28.05 5.71 6.79
C ASN A 93 -28.25 4.32 6.15
N GLY A 94 -27.60 3.27 6.66
CA GLY A 94 -27.63 1.92 6.11
C GLY A 94 -26.67 1.67 4.94
N SER A 95 -25.88 2.66 4.51
CA SER A 95 -24.86 2.43 3.47
C SER A 95 -23.73 1.56 4.00
N VAL A 96 -23.27 0.65 3.15
CA VAL A 96 -22.22 -0.32 3.46
C VAL A 96 -20.96 0.09 2.73
N HIS A 97 -19.86 0.27 3.46
CA HIS A 97 -18.54 0.58 2.92
C HIS A 97 -17.57 -0.57 3.15
N LEU A 98 -16.69 -0.81 2.17
CA LEU A 98 -15.65 -1.81 2.28
C LEU A 98 -14.36 -1.20 2.83
N LEU A 99 -13.84 -1.83 3.89
CA LEU A 99 -12.59 -1.46 4.53
C LEU A 99 -11.54 -2.55 4.26
N PRO A 100 -10.57 -2.31 3.36
CA PRO A 100 -9.53 -3.28 3.09
C PRO A 100 -8.55 -3.37 4.26
N ARG A 101 -8.37 -4.58 4.77
CA ARG A 101 -7.35 -4.91 5.77
C ARG A 101 -6.25 -5.73 5.09
N TYR A 102 -5.01 -5.47 5.47
CA TYR A 102 -3.80 -6.13 4.95
C TYR A 102 -3.52 -5.85 3.46
N TYR A 103 -2.55 -4.97 3.22
CA TYR A 103 -1.96 -4.72 1.89
C TYR A 103 -0.52 -5.24 1.76
N GLU A 104 0.03 -5.86 2.81
CA GLU A 104 1.46 -6.18 2.91
C GLU A 104 1.95 -7.29 1.94
N ARG A 105 1.07 -7.82 1.09
CA ARG A 105 1.42 -8.77 0.02
C ARG A 105 0.97 -8.27 -1.36
N GLY A 106 1.35 -7.03 -1.69
CA GLY A 106 1.49 -6.59 -3.08
C GLY A 106 2.88 -6.96 -3.60
N VAL A 107 2.97 -7.38 -4.87
CA VAL A 107 4.25 -7.68 -5.54
C VAL A 107 4.97 -6.39 -5.91
#